data_AF-A0A1V5A949-F1
#
_entry.id   AF-A0A1V5A949-F1
#
_cell.length_a   1.000
_cell.length_b   1.000
_cell.length_c   1.000
_cell.angle_alpha   90.00
_cell.angle_beta   90.00
_cell.angle_gamma   90.00
#
_symmetry.space_group_name_H-M   'P 1'
#
loop_
_entity.id
_entity.type
_entity.pdbx_description
1 polymer ?
#
loop_
_entity_poly.entity_id
_entity_poly.type
_entity_poly.pdbx_seq_one_letter_code
_entity_poly.pdbx_strand_id
1 'polypeptide(L)'
;MDLSLIQKDILITLITLYHQHSHPIKGEEIAEVIKRNPGTVRNQMQALKAIGFVDGIPGPKGGYNPTAQAYRALNLDISGNEYDVKIARNGEEVQGVKVVEIAFTTLCHPDICRANATLIGSVKAFGIGDQITIGPTPVNKLLIRGEVYGKDEVSQTLLISIFEMISLPKKPIRYYMSSPLISLCRADPLKNALHLFNSHHIRGAPVVEKDELFGIVTMSDVANAIEKNVPMDTPVSTIMTPDVVFAPSSVQLFEVIRSFKERDIGRLIVMEEGRPVGILTQSDIIKVFPSL
;
A
#
# COMPACT_ATOMS: atom_id res chain seq x y z
N MET A 1 -29.10 6.64 -0.67
CA MET A 1 -30.29 6.08 -1.36
C MET A 1 -29.89 4.70 -1.81
N ASP A 2 -30.49 3.66 -1.24
CA ASP A 2 -30.10 2.30 -1.55
C ASP A 2 -30.69 1.87 -2.89
N LEU A 3 -29.82 1.46 -3.81
CA LEU A 3 -30.25 0.84 -5.07
C LEU A 3 -30.83 -0.55 -4.76
N SER A 4 -31.97 -0.88 -5.37
CA SER A 4 -32.47 -2.26 -5.36
C SER A 4 -31.47 -3.22 -6.02
N LEU A 5 -31.51 -4.51 -5.67
CA LEU A 5 -30.65 -5.53 -6.29
C LEU A 5 -30.72 -5.50 -7.83
N ILE A 6 -31.93 -5.35 -8.38
CA ILE A 6 -32.14 -5.27 -9.84
C ILE A 6 -31.46 -4.02 -10.43
N GLN A 7 -31.54 -2.89 -9.74
CA GLN A 7 -30.87 -1.65 -10.19
C GLN A 7 -29.35 -1.79 -10.13
N LYS A 8 -28.81 -2.45 -9.10
CA LYS A 8 -27.37 -2.74 -9.01
C LYS A 8 -26.92 -3.64 -10.17
N ASP A 9 -27.63 -4.73 -10.43
CA ASP A 9 -27.32 -5.66 -11.53
C ASP A 9 -27.35 -4.97 -12.90
N ILE A 10 -28.38 -4.15 -13.16
CA ILE A 10 -28.51 -3.36 -14.38
C ILE A 10 -27.35 -2.39 -14.53
N LEU A 11 -26.99 -1.69 -13.46
CA LEU A 11 -25.93 -0.67 -13.49
C LEU A 11 -24.54 -1.28 -13.65
N ILE A 12 -24.25 -2.41 -12.99
CA ILE A 12 -23.02 -3.18 -13.16
C ILE A 12 -22.90 -3.68 -14.61
N THR A 13 -23.99 -4.21 -15.16
CA THR A 13 -24.02 -4.72 -16.53
C THR A 13 -23.81 -3.61 -17.54
N LEU A 14 -24.48 -2.46 -17.36
CA LEU A 14 -24.30 -1.28 -18.19
C LEU A 14 -22.83 -0.84 -18.21
N ILE A 15 -22.21 -0.67 -17.03
CA ILE A 15 -20.81 -0.24 -16.93
C ILE A 15 -19.87 -1.24 -17.61
N THR A 16 -20.12 -2.54 -17.43
CA THR A 16 -19.32 -3.62 -18.01
C THR A 16 -19.37 -3.57 -19.54
N LEU A 17 -20.57 -3.54 -20.12
CA LEU A 17 -20.77 -3.48 -21.57
C LEU A 17 -20.22 -2.16 -22.16
N TYR A 18 -20.45 -1.04 -21.48
CA TYR A 18 -19.93 0.26 -21.90
C TYR A 18 -18.40 0.28 -21.95
N HIS A 19 -17.73 -0.32 -20.97
CA HIS A 19 -16.26 -0.40 -20.94
C HIS A 19 -15.71 -1.31 -22.05
N GLN A 20 -16.43 -2.38 -22.41
CA GLN A 20 -16.00 -3.30 -23.48
C GLN A 20 -16.11 -2.68 -24.87
N HIS A 21 -17.13 -1.86 -25.11
CA HIS A 21 -17.46 -1.40 -26.46
C HIS A 21 -17.30 0.11 -26.68
N SER A 22 -17.15 0.91 -25.61
CA SER A 22 -16.98 2.37 -25.64
C SER A 22 -18.09 3.11 -26.41
N HIS A 23 -19.32 2.61 -26.39
CA HIS A 23 -20.49 3.24 -26.98
C HIS A 23 -21.73 3.09 -26.07
N PRO A 24 -22.79 3.93 -26.25
CA PRO A 24 -24.03 3.78 -25.51
C PRO A 24 -24.63 2.38 -25.66
N ILE A 25 -25.16 1.82 -24.56
CA ILE A 25 -25.66 0.44 -24.51
C ILE A 25 -27.19 0.43 -24.51
N LYS A 26 -27.81 -0.42 -25.32
CA LYS A 26 -29.28 -0.52 -25.38
C LYS A 26 -29.84 -1.29 -24.19
N GLY A 27 -31.09 -1.01 -23.85
CA GLY A 27 -31.79 -1.71 -22.76
C GLY A 27 -31.96 -3.20 -23.05
N GLU A 28 -32.10 -3.57 -24.33
CA GLU A 28 -32.21 -4.94 -24.80
C GLU A 28 -30.91 -5.73 -24.58
N GLU A 29 -29.76 -5.12 -24.84
CA GLU A 29 -28.43 -5.73 -24.62
C GLU A 29 -28.21 -6.02 -23.13
N ILE A 30 -28.57 -5.07 -22.26
CA ILE A 30 -28.51 -5.26 -20.81
C ILE A 30 -29.46 -6.39 -20.38
N ALA A 31 -30.68 -6.40 -20.90
CA ALA A 31 -31.70 -7.39 -20.58
C ALA A 31 -31.30 -8.81 -20.96
N GLU A 32 -30.60 -8.98 -22.09
CA GLU A 32 -30.06 -10.26 -22.55
C GLU A 32 -29.01 -10.79 -21.58
N VAL A 33 -28.06 -9.95 -21.16
CA VAL A 33 -26.97 -10.35 -20.24
C VAL A 33 -27.51 -10.75 -18.88
N ILE A 34 -28.43 -9.96 -18.30
CA ILE A 34 -29.00 -10.27 -16.97
C ILE A 34 -30.18 -11.26 -17.05
N LYS A 35 -30.51 -11.77 -18.24
CA LYS A 35 -31.63 -12.69 -18.51
C LYS A 35 -32.96 -12.20 -17.93
N ARG A 36 -33.31 -10.94 -18.20
CA ARG A 36 -34.57 -10.29 -17.75
C ARG A 36 -35.39 -9.76 -18.92
N ASN A 37 -36.64 -9.41 -18.63
CA ASN A 37 -37.53 -8.82 -19.61
C ASN A 37 -37.03 -7.40 -20.01
N PRO A 38 -36.88 -7.09 -21.31
CA PRO A 38 -36.43 -5.77 -21.78
C PRO A 38 -37.28 -4.59 -21.30
N GLY A 39 -38.60 -4.78 -21.17
CA GLY A 39 -39.52 -3.78 -20.63
C GLY A 39 -39.22 -3.44 -19.17
N THR A 40 -38.90 -4.44 -18.36
CA THR A 40 -38.49 -4.22 -16.96
C THR A 40 -37.18 -3.44 -16.88
N VAL A 41 -36.19 -3.81 -17.71
CA VAL A 41 -34.90 -3.10 -17.75
C VAL A 41 -35.09 -1.65 -18.18
N ARG A 42 -35.89 -1.40 -19.23
CA ARG A 42 -36.21 -0.05 -19.68
C ARG A 42 -36.84 0.81 -18.59
N ASN A 43 -37.78 0.26 -17.82
CA ASN A 43 -38.41 0.97 -16.70
C ASN A 43 -37.38 1.31 -15.60
N GLN A 44 -36.50 0.37 -15.26
CA GLN A 44 -35.44 0.61 -14.27
C GLN A 44 -34.40 1.60 -14.78
N MET A 45 -34.07 1.59 -16.07
CA MET A 45 -33.17 2.57 -16.68
C MET A 45 -33.76 3.98 -16.67
N GLN A 46 -35.08 4.13 -16.83
CA GLN A 46 -35.75 5.42 -16.65
C GLN A 46 -35.66 5.90 -15.20
N ALA A 47 -35.86 5.00 -14.22
CA ALA A 47 -35.69 5.32 -12.81
C ALA A 47 -34.24 5.74 -12.50
N LEU A 48 -33.25 4.99 -12.98
CA LEU A 48 -31.82 5.30 -12.85
C LEU A 48 -31.45 6.63 -13.52
N LYS A 49 -32.08 6.96 -14.65
CA LYS A 49 -31.90 8.26 -15.32
C LYS A 49 -32.44 9.41 -14.46
N ALA A 50 -33.62 9.22 -13.86
CA ALA A 50 -34.23 10.24 -13.00
C ALA A 50 -33.38 10.58 -11.77
N ILE A 51 -32.61 9.62 -11.25
CA ILE A 51 -31.70 9.83 -10.11
C ILE A 51 -30.27 10.21 -10.54
N GLY A 52 -30.00 10.39 -11.84
CA GLY A 52 -28.72 10.87 -12.36
C GLY A 52 -27.63 9.82 -12.54
N PHE A 53 -27.96 8.53 -12.49
CA PHE A 53 -26.98 7.45 -12.57
C PHE A 53 -26.69 7.04 -14.02
N VAL A 54 -27.59 7.33 -14.96
CA VAL A 54 -27.40 7.02 -16.38
C VAL A 54 -27.90 8.16 -17.27
N ASP A 55 -27.19 8.41 -18.37
CA ASP A 55 -27.61 9.34 -19.41
C ASP A 55 -28.22 8.57 -20.58
N GLY A 56 -29.40 8.99 -21.05
CA GLY A 56 -30.06 8.37 -22.21
C GLY A 56 -29.74 9.13 -23.50
N ILE A 57 -29.12 8.45 -24.46
CA ILE A 57 -28.78 8.98 -25.78
C ILE A 57 -29.87 8.57 -26.79
N PRO A 58 -30.55 9.51 -27.45
CA PRO A 58 -31.59 9.20 -28.42
C PRO A 58 -31.01 8.74 -29.77
N GLY A 59 -31.82 8.03 -30.56
CA GLY A 59 -31.51 7.64 -31.94
C GLY A 59 -31.22 6.15 -32.14
N PRO A 60 -30.97 5.70 -33.39
CA PRO A 60 -30.81 4.29 -33.74
C PRO A 60 -29.53 3.65 -33.19
N LYS A 61 -28.48 4.47 -32.98
CA LYS A 61 -27.25 4.14 -32.25
C LYS A 61 -27.28 4.65 -30.80
N GLY A 62 -28.44 5.07 -30.34
CA GLY A 62 -28.68 5.53 -28.98
C GLY A 62 -28.71 4.37 -27.98
N GLY A 63 -28.85 4.71 -26.71
CA GLY A 63 -28.74 3.79 -25.60
C GLY A 63 -28.54 4.55 -24.31
N TYR A 64 -27.80 3.95 -23.39
CA TYR A 64 -27.50 4.53 -22.10
C TYR A 64 -25.99 4.59 -21.85
N ASN A 65 -25.54 5.68 -21.24
CA ASN A 65 -24.19 5.85 -20.73
C ASN A 65 -24.22 5.86 -19.21
N PRO A 66 -23.28 5.20 -18.52
CA PRO A 66 -23.12 5.37 -17.08
C PRO A 66 -22.57 6.77 -16.77
N THR A 67 -23.09 7.42 -15.72
CA THR A 67 -22.56 8.70 -15.23
C THR A 67 -21.48 8.47 -14.17
N ALA A 68 -20.71 9.51 -13.82
CA ALA A 68 -19.75 9.45 -12.71
C ALA A 68 -20.42 9.08 -11.36
N GLN A 69 -21.72 9.35 -11.20
CA GLN A 69 -22.48 8.96 -10.01
C GLN A 69 -22.74 7.44 -9.98
N ALA A 70 -22.98 6.83 -11.14
CA ALA A 70 -23.12 5.38 -11.29
C ALA A 70 -21.88 4.62 -10.79
N TYR A 71 -20.70 5.05 -11.25
CA TYR A 71 -19.43 4.44 -10.85
C TYR A 71 -19.18 4.57 -9.34
N ARG A 72 -19.45 5.75 -8.76
CA ARG A 72 -19.28 5.98 -7.32
C ARG A 72 -20.20 5.10 -6.49
N ALA A 73 -21.47 5.00 -6.86
CA ALA A 73 -22.43 4.21 -6.10
C ALA A 73 -22.13 2.71 -6.10
N LEU A 74 -21.62 2.16 -7.22
CA LEU A 74 -21.22 0.75 -7.27
C LEU A 74 -19.88 0.50 -6.58
N ASN A 75 -18.92 1.42 -6.69
CA ASN A 75 -17.64 1.28 -6.00
C ASN A 75 -17.74 1.40 -4.47
N LEU A 76 -18.76 2.09 -3.95
CA LEU A 76 -19.02 2.18 -2.51
C LEU A 76 -19.61 0.88 -1.91
N ASP A 77 -20.21 0.01 -2.72
CA ASP A 77 -20.97 -1.17 -2.26
C ASP A 77 -20.22 -2.52 -2.42
N ILE A 78 -19.05 -2.57 -3.07
CA ILE A 78 -18.42 -3.84 -3.50
C ILE A 78 -17.54 -4.52 -2.43
N SER A 79 -17.29 -3.94 -1.27
CA SER A 79 -16.56 -4.67 -0.23
C SER A 79 -16.97 -4.26 1.18
N GLY A 80 -17.61 -5.19 1.89
CA GLY A 80 -17.94 -5.11 3.32
C GLY A 80 -16.73 -5.10 4.27
N ASN A 81 -15.56 -4.65 3.80
CA ASN A 81 -14.47 -4.21 4.66
C ASN A 81 -14.34 -2.71 4.46
N GLU A 82 -14.91 -1.93 5.38
CA GLU A 82 -14.55 -0.53 5.56
C GLU A 82 -13.04 -0.47 5.82
N TYR A 83 -12.26 -0.10 4.82
CA TYR A 83 -10.86 0.19 5.06
C TYR A 83 -10.75 1.61 5.58
N ASP A 84 -10.35 1.70 6.85
CA ASP A 84 -10.17 2.97 7.54
C ASP A 84 -8.89 3.66 7.08
N VAL A 85 -9.03 4.67 6.22
CA VAL A 85 -7.92 5.57 5.93
C VAL A 85 -7.77 6.53 7.11
N LYS A 86 -6.76 6.26 7.93
CA LYS A 86 -6.43 7.04 9.12
C LYS A 86 -5.90 8.42 8.76
N ILE A 87 -6.09 9.36 9.68
CA ILE A 87 -5.51 10.70 9.62
C ILE A 87 -4.78 11.00 10.94
N ALA A 88 -3.55 11.50 10.82
CA ALA A 88 -2.76 11.98 11.94
C ALA A 88 -2.63 13.50 11.88
N ARG A 89 -2.58 14.15 13.05
CA ARG A 89 -2.35 15.57 13.24
C ARG A 89 -1.06 15.74 14.05
N ASN A 90 -0.11 16.50 13.51
CA ASN A 90 1.19 16.79 14.13
C ASN A 90 1.93 15.50 14.59
N GLY A 91 1.78 14.42 13.81
CA GLY A 91 2.40 13.11 14.07
C GLY A 91 1.56 12.13 14.89
N GLU A 92 0.46 12.57 15.52
CA GLU A 92 -0.40 11.72 16.35
C GLU A 92 -1.70 11.36 15.62
N GLU A 93 -2.07 10.08 15.63
CA GLU A 93 -3.31 9.60 15.02
C GLU A 93 -4.54 10.18 15.74
N VAL A 94 -5.47 10.76 14.97
CA VAL A 94 -6.71 11.32 15.52
C VAL A 94 -7.76 10.21 15.60
N GLN A 95 -8.05 9.76 16.81
CA GLN A 95 -9.03 8.70 17.06
C GLN A 95 -10.45 9.13 16.64
N GLY A 96 -11.22 8.18 16.10
CA GLY A 96 -12.60 8.41 15.69
C GLY A 96 -12.78 9.28 14.45
N VAL A 97 -11.69 9.59 13.72
CA VAL A 97 -11.73 10.30 12.44
C VAL A 97 -11.12 9.43 11.35
N LYS A 98 -11.84 9.33 10.23
CA LYS A 98 -11.44 8.54 9.05
C LYS A 98 -11.60 9.40 7.80
N VAL A 99 -10.76 9.16 6.80
CA VAL A 99 -10.87 9.81 5.48
C VAL A 99 -11.61 8.86 4.53
N VAL A 100 -12.69 9.33 3.92
CA VAL A 100 -13.49 8.53 2.96
C VAL A 100 -13.24 8.93 1.51
N GLU A 101 -12.83 10.17 1.28
CA GLU A 101 -12.58 10.69 -0.05
C GLU A 101 -11.42 11.68 -0.01
N ILE A 102 -10.58 11.63 -1.04
CA ILE A 102 -9.55 12.64 -1.30
C ILE A 102 -9.76 13.12 -2.74
N ALA A 103 -10.10 14.40 -2.90
CA ALA A 103 -10.27 15.04 -4.21
C ALA A 103 -9.15 16.06 -4.43
N PHE A 104 -8.23 15.77 -5.36
CA PHE A 104 -7.20 16.72 -5.75
C PHE A 104 -7.82 17.84 -6.57
N THR A 105 -7.62 19.09 -6.14
CA THR A 105 -8.25 20.26 -6.76
C THR A 105 -7.30 21.03 -7.67
N THR A 106 -5.99 20.90 -7.47
CA THR A 106 -4.96 21.66 -8.21
C THR A 106 -3.77 20.80 -8.62
N LEU A 107 -3.96 19.48 -8.84
CA LEU A 107 -2.88 18.54 -9.14
C LEU A 107 -1.96 18.96 -10.31
N CYS A 108 -2.51 19.62 -11.34
CA CYS A 108 -1.77 20.05 -12.53
C CYS A 108 -1.17 21.46 -12.40
N HIS A 109 -1.35 22.14 -11.26
CA HIS A 109 -0.80 23.47 -11.06
C HIS A 109 0.71 23.39 -10.74
N PRO A 110 1.56 24.25 -11.34
CA PRO A 110 3.02 24.14 -11.23
C PRO A 110 3.55 24.28 -9.80
N ASP A 111 2.98 25.19 -9.01
CA ASP A 111 3.54 25.56 -7.69
C ASP A 111 2.68 25.15 -6.49
N ILE A 112 1.49 24.60 -6.73
CA ILE A 112 0.47 24.40 -5.69
C ILE A 112 -0.14 23.03 -5.89
N CYS A 113 -0.09 22.18 -4.87
CA CYS A 113 -0.87 20.96 -4.84
C CYS A 113 -1.85 21.04 -3.68
N ARG A 114 -3.15 21.14 -3.97
CA ARG A 114 -4.23 21.14 -2.97
C ARG A 114 -5.16 19.96 -3.18
N ALA A 115 -5.73 19.50 -2.08
CA ALA A 115 -6.78 18.51 -2.07
C ALA A 115 -7.83 18.81 -1.00
N ASN A 116 -8.99 18.23 -1.20
CA ASN A 116 -10.07 18.18 -0.23
C ASN A 116 -10.14 16.77 0.34
N ALA A 117 -10.10 16.62 1.66
CA ALA A 117 -10.29 15.32 2.32
C ALA A 117 -11.63 15.32 3.08
N THR A 118 -12.56 14.46 2.67
CA THR A 118 -13.85 14.28 3.33
C THR A 118 -13.70 13.28 4.47
N LEU A 119 -14.20 13.64 5.64
CA LEU A 119 -14.05 12.87 6.87
C LEU A 119 -15.36 12.20 7.31
N ILE A 120 -15.24 11.00 7.85
CA ILE A 120 -16.19 10.48 8.86
C ILE A 120 -15.58 10.84 10.22
N GLY A 121 -16.28 11.67 10.99
CA GLY A 121 -15.77 12.26 12.24
C GLY A 121 -15.98 13.78 12.24
N SER A 122 -15.22 14.50 13.07
CA SER A 122 -15.32 15.96 13.15
C SER A 122 -14.06 16.66 12.65
N VAL A 123 -14.23 17.55 11.65
CA VAL A 123 -13.15 18.46 11.21
C VAL A 123 -12.71 19.44 12.29
N LYS A 124 -13.49 19.61 13.38
CA LYS A 124 -13.14 20.48 14.52
C LYS A 124 -11.91 19.98 15.29
N ALA A 125 -11.53 18.71 15.12
CA ALA A 125 -10.30 18.17 15.66
C ALA A 125 -9.03 18.76 14.99
N PHE A 126 -9.18 19.50 13.89
CA PHE A 126 -8.08 20.09 13.13
C PHE A 126 -8.20 21.62 13.10
N GLY A 127 -7.07 22.28 13.31
CA GLY A 127 -6.86 23.72 13.16
C GLY A 127 -6.21 24.07 11.83
N ILE A 128 -6.34 25.34 11.44
CA ILE A 128 -5.58 25.89 10.31
C ILE A 128 -4.10 25.93 10.73
N GLY A 129 -3.20 25.49 9.84
CA GLY A 129 -1.77 25.35 10.10
C GLY A 129 -1.35 23.98 10.63
N ASP A 130 -2.31 23.10 10.96
CA ASP A 130 -1.97 21.76 11.41
C ASP A 130 -1.32 20.95 10.29
N GLN A 131 -0.21 20.29 10.63
CA GLN A 131 0.42 19.31 9.77
C GLN A 131 -0.35 18.01 9.87
N ILE A 132 -0.79 17.46 8.73
CA ILE A 132 -1.55 16.23 8.68
C ILE A 132 -0.86 15.16 7.84
N THR A 133 -1.11 13.91 8.19
CA THR A 133 -0.75 12.74 7.37
C THR A 133 -1.98 11.88 7.17
N ILE A 134 -2.34 11.63 5.92
CA ILE A 134 -3.47 10.77 5.53
C ILE A 134 -2.91 9.46 4.95
N GLY A 135 -3.42 8.33 5.40
CA GLY A 135 -3.06 7.01 4.89
C GLY A 135 -2.30 6.13 5.89
N PRO A 136 -1.72 5.01 5.43
CA PRO A 136 -1.66 4.57 4.02
C PRO A 136 -3.03 4.15 3.46
N THR A 137 -3.32 4.50 2.20
CA THR A 137 -4.55 4.05 1.53
C THR A 137 -4.53 2.53 1.25
N PRO A 138 -5.69 1.86 1.10
CA PRO A 138 -5.75 0.39 1.17
C PRO A 138 -5.07 -0.29 -0.02
N VAL A 139 -5.39 0.19 -1.22
CA VAL A 139 -4.92 -0.38 -2.49
C VAL A 139 -3.48 0.06 -2.74
N ASN A 140 -3.25 1.37 -2.88
CA ASN A 140 -1.95 1.91 -3.32
C ASN A 140 -0.94 2.18 -2.20
N LYS A 141 -1.33 2.02 -0.93
CA LYS A 141 -0.48 2.40 0.21
C LYS A 141 0.02 3.84 0.08
N LEU A 142 -0.84 4.71 -0.44
CA LEU A 142 -0.55 6.13 -0.62
C LEU A 142 -0.60 6.81 0.75
N LEU A 143 0.46 7.52 1.07
CA LEU A 143 0.58 8.45 2.19
C LEU A 143 0.62 9.86 1.61
N ILE A 144 -0.21 10.74 2.16
CA ILE A 144 -0.25 12.15 1.78
C ILE A 144 0.10 12.96 3.01
N ARG A 145 1.05 13.88 2.88
CA ARG A 145 1.35 14.88 3.91
C ARG A 145 1.08 16.27 3.40
N GLY A 146 0.50 17.07 4.27
CA GLY A 146 0.07 18.41 3.94
C GLY A 146 -0.25 19.23 5.18
N GLU A 147 -0.62 20.47 4.94
CA GLU A 147 -1.05 21.43 5.94
C GLU A 147 -2.51 21.81 5.72
N VAL A 148 -3.28 21.88 6.80
CA VAL A 148 -4.68 22.32 6.73
C VAL A 148 -4.70 23.84 6.54
N TYR A 149 -5.22 24.33 5.41
CA TYR A 149 -5.40 25.77 5.18
C TYR A 149 -6.86 26.23 5.31
N GLY A 150 -7.79 25.29 5.44
CA GLY A 150 -9.20 25.58 5.65
C GLY A 150 -10.02 24.34 5.98
N LYS A 151 -11.27 24.55 6.37
CA LYS A 151 -12.21 23.48 6.70
C LYS A 151 -13.63 23.89 6.35
N ASP A 152 -14.44 22.92 5.96
CA ASP A 152 -15.88 23.03 5.80
C ASP A 152 -16.56 22.11 6.82
N GLU A 153 -17.18 22.73 7.83
CA GLU A 153 -17.86 22.01 8.91
C GLU A 153 -19.21 21.42 8.47
N VAL A 154 -19.81 21.90 7.38
CA VAL A 154 -21.08 21.38 6.88
C VAL A 154 -20.86 20.06 6.14
N SER A 155 -19.86 20.03 5.26
CA SER A 155 -19.52 18.83 4.47
C SER A 155 -18.51 17.90 5.16
N GLN A 156 -18.00 18.27 6.35
CA GLN A 156 -16.92 17.56 7.05
C GLN A 156 -15.67 17.39 6.17
N THR A 157 -15.27 18.45 5.48
CA THR A 157 -14.12 18.42 4.55
C THR A 157 -12.97 19.29 5.06
N LEU A 158 -11.75 18.76 5.00
CA LEU A 158 -10.52 19.53 5.19
C LEU A 158 -9.98 20.00 3.85
N LEU A 159 -9.56 21.26 3.80
CA LEU A 159 -8.84 21.86 2.68
C LEU A 159 -7.35 21.80 2.99
N ILE A 160 -6.59 21.06 2.19
CA ILE A 160 -5.22 20.66 2.50
C ILE A 160 -4.28 21.14 1.40
N SER A 161 -3.16 21.75 1.79
CA SER A 161 -2.03 22.05 0.93
C SER A 161 -1.02 20.91 1.07
N ILE A 162 -0.82 20.15 0.00
CA ILE A 162 0.00 18.95 -0.04
C ILE A 162 1.44 19.34 -0.39
N PHE A 163 2.39 18.85 0.39
CA PHE A 163 3.82 18.97 0.08
C PHE A 163 4.50 17.62 -0.17
N GLU A 164 3.87 16.50 0.18
CA GLU A 164 4.45 15.17 -0.05
C GLU A 164 3.37 14.12 -0.32
N MET A 165 3.62 13.27 -1.33
CA MET A 165 2.81 12.10 -1.67
C MET A 165 3.72 10.91 -1.93
N ILE A 166 3.63 9.88 -1.09
CA ILE A 166 4.49 8.70 -1.16
C ILE A 166 3.62 7.45 -1.29
N SER A 167 3.91 6.63 -2.29
CA SER A 167 3.35 5.28 -2.38
C SER A 167 4.36 4.29 -1.82
N LEU A 168 3.96 3.45 -0.86
CA LEU A 168 4.82 2.36 -0.43
C LEU A 168 4.87 1.26 -1.51
N PRO A 169 6.05 0.67 -1.78
CA PRO A 169 6.19 -0.40 -2.75
C PRO A 169 5.37 -1.63 -2.35
N LYS A 170 4.70 -2.23 -3.34
CA LYS A 170 3.82 -3.39 -3.13
C LYS A 170 4.37 -4.71 -3.63
N LYS A 171 5.60 -4.73 -4.15
CA LYS A 171 6.17 -6.02 -4.54
C LYS A 171 6.58 -6.78 -3.28
N PRO A 172 6.57 -8.12 -3.34
CA PRO A 172 7.13 -8.94 -2.28
C PRO A 172 8.63 -8.66 -2.06
N ILE A 173 9.12 -8.97 -0.86
CA ILE A 173 10.53 -8.75 -0.49
C ILE A 173 11.53 -9.48 -1.37
N ARG A 174 11.16 -10.56 -2.06
CA ARG A 174 12.02 -11.26 -3.03
C ARG A 174 12.58 -10.35 -4.13
N TYR A 175 11.88 -9.26 -4.47
CA TYR A 175 12.31 -8.31 -5.50
C TYR A 175 13.30 -7.26 -4.99
N TYR A 176 13.50 -7.18 -3.67
CA TYR A 176 14.31 -6.16 -3.01
C TYR A 176 15.45 -6.74 -2.18
N MET A 177 15.44 -8.06 -1.94
CA MET A 177 16.49 -8.74 -1.21
C MET A 177 17.79 -8.80 -2.02
N SER A 178 18.91 -8.84 -1.33
CA SER A 178 20.18 -9.27 -1.91
C SER A 178 20.19 -10.78 -2.06
N SER A 179 20.47 -11.25 -3.27
CA SER A 179 20.56 -12.66 -3.66
C SER A 179 21.63 -12.83 -4.75
N PRO A 180 22.41 -13.93 -4.78
CA PRO A 180 22.36 -15.09 -3.88
C PRO A 180 22.79 -14.75 -2.44
N LEU A 181 22.36 -15.56 -1.48
CA LEU A 181 22.68 -15.35 -0.07
C LEU A 181 24.18 -15.57 0.19
N ILE A 182 24.83 -14.53 0.70
CA ILE A 182 26.21 -14.61 1.20
C ILE A 182 26.14 -15.01 2.68
N SER A 183 26.78 -16.12 3.06
CA SER A 183 26.71 -16.69 4.41
C SER A 183 28.09 -17.12 4.93
N LEU A 184 28.14 -17.43 6.22
CA LEU A 184 29.28 -18.02 6.92
C LEU A 184 28.89 -19.42 7.45
N CYS A 185 29.88 -20.29 7.64
CA CYS A 185 29.76 -21.55 8.36
C CYS A 185 30.04 -21.37 9.86
N ARG A 186 29.46 -22.21 10.73
CA ARG A 186 29.63 -22.11 12.20
C ARG A 186 31.08 -22.14 12.67
N ALA A 187 31.92 -22.89 11.95
CA ALA A 187 33.34 -23.09 12.23
C ALA A 187 34.24 -22.03 11.59
N ASP A 188 33.69 -21.12 10.77
CA ASP A 188 34.50 -20.07 10.15
C ASP A 188 35.15 -19.20 11.23
N PRO A 189 36.45 -18.91 11.13
CA PRO A 189 37.13 -17.96 11.99
C PRO A 189 36.57 -16.53 11.88
N LEU A 190 36.72 -15.73 12.94
CA LEU A 190 36.38 -14.29 12.91
C LEU A 190 37.08 -13.54 11.76
N LYS A 191 38.33 -13.89 11.43
CA LYS A 191 39.05 -13.31 10.28
C LYS A 191 38.36 -13.57 8.94
N ASN A 192 37.69 -14.72 8.78
CA ASN A 192 36.93 -15.03 7.57
C ASN A 192 35.70 -14.13 7.48
N ALA A 193 34.99 -13.91 8.59
CA ALA A 193 33.86 -12.98 8.64
C ALA A 193 34.28 -11.55 8.25
N LEU A 194 35.40 -11.06 8.81
CA LEU A 194 35.93 -9.73 8.47
C LEU A 194 36.30 -9.63 6.98
N HIS A 195 36.96 -10.65 6.45
CA HIS A 195 37.31 -10.71 5.03
C HIS A 195 36.05 -10.70 4.14
N LEU A 196 35.04 -11.52 4.47
CA LEU A 196 33.77 -11.58 3.77
C LEU A 196 33.07 -10.22 3.74
N PHE A 197 32.99 -9.54 4.89
CA PHE A 197 32.35 -8.23 5.01
C PHE A 197 33.04 -7.17 4.14
N ASN A 198 34.38 -7.16 4.14
CA ASN A 198 35.15 -6.22 3.34
C ASN A 198 35.05 -6.52 1.83
N SER A 199 35.23 -7.78 1.43
CA SER A 199 35.25 -8.19 0.02
C SER A 199 33.89 -8.05 -0.67
N HIS A 200 32.79 -8.21 0.08
CA HIS A 200 31.43 -8.06 -0.47
C HIS A 200 30.77 -6.72 -0.12
N HIS A 201 31.47 -5.83 0.58
CA HIS A 201 30.93 -4.55 1.07
C HIS A 201 29.61 -4.71 1.85
N ILE A 202 29.51 -5.78 2.66
CA ILE A 202 28.37 -6.06 3.53
C ILE A 202 28.75 -5.84 4.99
N ARG A 203 27.76 -5.56 5.83
CA ARG A 203 27.97 -5.28 7.27
C ARG A 203 27.58 -6.43 8.19
N GLY A 204 27.20 -7.56 7.61
CA GLY A 204 26.83 -8.76 8.34
C GLY A 204 26.35 -9.85 7.38
N ALA A 205 26.41 -11.09 7.85
CA ALA A 205 26.01 -12.27 7.10
C ALA A 205 25.37 -13.29 8.06
N PRO A 206 24.35 -14.04 7.61
CA PRO A 206 23.84 -15.17 8.36
C PRO A 206 24.87 -16.30 8.44
N VAL A 207 24.80 -17.06 9.52
CA VAL A 207 25.52 -18.32 9.70
C VAL A 207 24.59 -19.45 9.25
N VAL A 208 24.96 -20.13 8.17
CA VAL A 208 24.16 -21.17 7.52
C VAL A 208 25.01 -22.43 7.33
N GLU A 209 24.44 -23.60 7.63
CA GLU A 209 25.08 -24.88 7.37
C GLU A 209 24.01 -25.88 6.91
N LYS A 210 24.24 -26.58 5.79
CA LYS A 210 23.27 -27.54 5.20
C LYS A 210 21.86 -26.94 5.03
N ASP A 211 21.78 -25.72 4.52
CA ASP A 211 20.54 -24.93 4.34
C ASP A 211 19.78 -24.55 5.64
N GLU A 212 20.34 -24.82 6.82
CA GLU A 212 19.77 -24.41 8.11
C GLU A 212 20.41 -23.10 8.61
N LEU A 213 19.57 -22.18 9.11
CA LEU A 213 19.98 -20.90 9.67
C LEU A 213 20.27 -21.04 11.17
N PHE A 214 21.52 -20.78 11.57
CA PHE A 214 21.98 -20.92 12.96
C PHE A 214 22.15 -19.62 13.73
N GLY A 215 22.33 -18.52 13.01
CA GLY A 215 22.57 -17.23 13.63
C GLY A 215 22.94 -16.15 12.62
N ILE A 216 23.31 -14.99 13.12
CA ILE A 216 23.80 -13.87 12.33
C ILE A 216 25.01 -13.24 12.99
N VAL A 217 25.97 -12.81 12.17
CA VAL A 217 27.19 -12.14 12.60
C VAL A 217 27.31 -10.83 11.84
N THR A 218 27.70 -9.78 12.54
CA THR A 218 27.78 -8.42 12.02
C THR A 218 29.16 -7.82 12.27
N MET A 219 29.46 -6.72 11.58
CA MET A 219 30.68 -5.97 11.83
C MET A 219 30.78 -5.52 13.29
N SER A 220 29.65 -5.17 13.93
CA SER A 220 29.61 -4.79 15.34
C SER A 220 29.95 -5.96 16.26
N ASP A 221 29.51 -7.18 15.95
CA ASP A 221 29.83 -8.37 16.75
C ASP A 221 31.33 -8.67 16.67
N VAL A 222 31.92 -8.57 15.47
CA VAL A 222 33.37 -8.74 15.26
C VAL A 222 34.16 -7.65 15.98
N ALA A 223 33.74 -6.38 15.89
CA ALA A 223 34.38 -5.27 16.61
C ALA A 223 34.35 -5.48 18.13
N ASN A 224 33.19 -5.88 18.68
CA ASN A 224 33.05 -6.21 20.10
C ASN A 224 33.94 -7.38 20.52
N ALA A 225 34.11 -8.39 19.65
CA ALA A 225 35.00 -9.51 19.91
C ALA A 225 36.47 -9.07 19.96
N ILE A 226 36.89 -8.18 19.06
CA ILE A 226 38.24 -7.59 19.05
C ILE A 226 38.49 -6.77 20.32
N GLU A 227 37.53 -5.93 20.73
CA GLU A 227 37.64 -5.15 21.98
C GLU A 227 37.83 -6.05 23.20
N LYS A 228 37.19 -7.22 23.21
CA LYS A 228 37.33 -8.26 24.24
C LYS A 228 38.57 -9.14 24.09
N ASN A 229 39.47 -8.83 23.16
CA ASN A 229 40.68 -9.62 22.86
C ASN A 229 40.38 -11.09 22.49
N VAL A 230 39.23 -11.36 21.86
CA VAL A 230 38.92 -12.70 21.33
C VAL A 230 39.87 -13.01 20.17
N PRO A 231 40.56 -14.17 20.16
CA PRO A 231 41.45 -14.54 19.07
C PRO A 231 40.76 -14.55 17.70
N MET A 232 41.44 -14.07 16.65
CA MET A 232 40.86 -14.00 15.30
C MET A 232 40.58 -15.36 14.66
N ASP A 233 41.19 -16.43 15.21
CA ASP A 233 40.94 -17.83 14.82
C ASP A 233 39.73 -18.45 15.54
N THR A 234 39.09 -17.72 16.46
CA THR A 234 37.90 -18.19 17.17
C THR A 234 36.72 -18.37 16.18
N PRO A 235 35.92 -19.45 16.30
CA PRO A 235 34.76 -19.66 15.46
C PRO A 235 33.68 -18.60 15.64
N VAL A 236 33.05 -18.17 14.54
CA VAL A 236 31.95 -17.20 14.54
C VAL A 236 30.73 -17.66 15.34
N SER A 237 30.54 -18.98 15.48
CA SER A 237 29.47 -19.55 16.31
C SER A 237 29.53 -19.17 17.79
N THR A 238 30.68 -18.68 18.27
CA THR A 238 30.85 -18.21 19.66
C THR A 238 30.33 -16.80 19.90
N ILE A 239 30.16 -16.00 18.84
CA ILE A 239 29.73 -14.60 18.90
C ILE A 239 28.43 -14.31 18.13
N MET A 240 27.94 -15.29 17.34
CA MET A 240 26.73 -15.11 16.55
C MET A 240 25.50 -14.88 17.44
N THR A 241 24.54 -14.12 16.93
CA THR A 241 23.21 -13.99 17.54
C THR A 241 22.29 -15.08 16.97
N PRO A 242 21.79 -16.05 17.78
CA PRO A 242 20.98 -17.16 17.26
C PRO A 242 19.53 -16.78 16.89
N ASP A 243 18.95 -15.79 17.56
CA ASP A 243 17.58 -15.34 17.31
C ASP A 243 17.54 -14.42 16.08
N VAL A 244 17.51 -15.04 14.90
CA VAL A 244 17.52 -14.32 13.63
C VAL A 244 16.10 -14.06 13.18
N VAL A 245 15.79 -12.79 12.90
CA VAL A 245 14.51 -12.44 12.30
C VAL A 245 14.51 -12.83 10.82
N PHE A 246 13.48 -13.57 10.42
CA PHE A 246 13.27 -13.99 9.04
C PHE A 246 11.81 -13.80 8.61
N ALA A 247 11.58 -13.75 7.30
CA ALA A 247 10.24 -13.77 6.72
C ALA A 247 10.20 -14.51 5.37
N PRO A 248 9.02 -15.06 4.98
CA PRO A 248 8.83 -15.63 3.65
C PRO A 248 9.06 -14.60 2.54
N SER A 249 9.63 -15.03 1.41
CA SER A 249 9.92 -14.16 0.27
C SER A 249 8.69 -13.55 -0.42
N SER A 250 7.50 -14.10 -0.14
CA SER A 250 6.20 -13.60 -0.58
C SER A 250 5.65 -12.44 0.27
N VAL A 251 6.23 -12.15 1.44
CA VAL A 251 5.78 -11.05 2.30
C VAL A 251 5.97 -9.71 1.59
N GLN A 252 5.00 -8.82 1.76
CA GLN A 252 5.01 -7.51 1.12
C GLN A 252 6.00 -6.57 1.80
N LEU A 253 6.75 -5.79 1.01
CA LEU A 253 7.80 -4.91 1.55
C LEU A 253 7.28 -3.96 2.64
N PHE A 254 6.09 -3.38 2.47
CA PHE A 254 5.52 -2.43 3.44
C PHE A 254 5.30 -3.06 4.83
N GLU A 255 5.02 -4.36 4.92
CA GLU A 255 4.85 -5.08 6.19
C GLU A 255 6.21 -5.25 6.90
N VAL A 256 7.27 -5.47 6.12
CA VAL A 256 8.63 -5.54 6.64
C VAL A 256 9.13 -4.17 7.10
N ILE A 257 8.85 -3.10 6.35
CA ILE A 257 9.18 -1.72 6.75
C ILE A 257 8.56 -1.39 8.11
N ARG A 258 7.29 -1.75 8.32
CA ARG A 258 6.63 -1.56 9.63
C ARG A 258 7.35 -2.34 10.74
N SER A 259 7.67 -3.61 10.47
CA SER A 259 8.37 -4.48 11.42
C SER A 259 9.76 -3.94 11.80
N PHE A 260 10.49 -3.35 10.85
CA PHE A 260 11.80 -2.74 11.10
C PHE A 260 11.70 -1.56 12.07
N LYS A 261 10.65 -0.74 11.94
CA LYS A 261 10.40 0.40 12.82
C LYS A 261 9.94 -0.01 14.22
N GLU A 262 9.06 -1.00 14.32
CA GLU A 262 8.45 -1.43 15.60
C GLU A 262 9.40 -2.27 16.46
N ARG A 263 10.30 -3.04 15.83
CA ARG A 263 11.17 -4.01 16.53
C ARG A 263 12.65 -3.64 16.50
N ASP A 264 13.00 -2.47 15.98
CA ASP A 264 14.37 -1.98 15.81
C ASP A 264 15.28 -2.99 15.09
N ILE A 265 14.78 -3.55 13.99
CA ILE A 265 15.50 -4.57 13.21
C ILE A 265 16.21 -3.89 12.03
N GLY A 266 17.51 -4.15 11.89
CA GLY A 266 18.32 -3.62 10.79
C GLY A 266 18.39 -4.51 9.55
N ARG A 267 18.07 -5.81 9.69
CA ARG A 267 18.19 -6.83 8.65
C ARG A 267 17.25 -8.01 8.88
N LEU A 268 16.80 -8.63 7.81
CA LEU A 268 15.88 -9.76 7.82
C LEU A 268 16.33 -10.82 6.82
N ILE A 269 16.37 -12.07 7.25
CA ILE A 269 16.66 -13.20 6.34
C ILE A 269 15.39 -13.58 5.58
N VAL A 270 15.52 -13.74 4.27
CA VAL A 270 14.41 -14.10 3.39
C VAL A 270 14.43 -15.60 3.17
N MET A 271 13.29 -16.25 3.45
CA MET A 271 13.13 -17.69 3.37
C MET A 271 12.25 -18.10 2.18
N GLU A 272 12.61 -19.17 1.50
CA GLU A 272 11.79 -19.89 0.52
C GLU A 272 11.83 -21.39 0.82
N GLU A 273 10.66 -22.02 0.90
CA GLU A 273 10.56 -23.47 1.14
C GLU A 273 11.38 -23.96 2.36
N GLY A 274 11.44 -23.14 3.42
CA GLY A 274 12.20 -23.45 4.64
C GLY A 274 13.71 -23.17 4.55
N ARG A 275 14.21 -22.68 3.42
CA ARG A 275 15.65 -22.40 3.19
C ARG A 275 15.93 -20.90 3.09
N PRO A 276 17.07 -20.42 3.60
CA PRO A 276 17.45 -19.02 3.49
C PRO A 276 17.98 -18.73 2.08
N VAL A 277 17.32 -17.82 1.35
CA VAL A 277 17.61 -17.53 -0.07
C VAL A 277 18.13 -16.12 -0.33
N GLY A 278 18.00 -15.23 0.66
CA GLY A 278 18.43 -13.85 0.54
C GLY A 278 18.41 -13.10 1.88
N ILE A 279 18.85 -11.86 1.84
CA ILE A 279 18.85 -10.96 2.98
C ILE A 279 18.29 -9.60 2.54
N LEU A 280 17.43 -9.02 3.36
CA LEU A 280 16.89 -7.67 3.17
C LEU A 280 17.37 -6.77 4.30
N THR A 281 17.99 -5.64 3.96
CA THR A 281 18.50 -4.67 4.93
C THR A 281 17.78 -3.32 4.82
N GLN A 282 17.95 -2.46 5.83
CA GLN A 282 17.46 -1.07 5.76
C GLN A 282 18.02 -0.33 4.55
N SER A 283 19.28 -0.60 4.19
CA SER A 283 19.93 0.00 3.02
C SER A 283 19.27 -0.44 1.71
N ASP A 284 18.77 -1.67 1.63
CA ASP A 284 18.03 -2.15 0.46
C ASP A 284 16.65 -1.46 0.36
N ILE A 285 15.97 -1.28 1.49
CA ILE A 285 14.70 -0.54 1.56
C ILE A 285 14.85 0.90 1.06
N ILE A 286 15.92 1.59 1.49
CA ILE A 286 16.18 2.98 1.07
C ILE A 286 16.35 3.07 -0.45
N LYS A 287 17.03 2.09 -1.08
CA LYS A 287 17.19 2.03 -2.54
C LYS A 287 15.88 1.82 -3.30
N VAL A 288 14.82 1.34 -2.65
CA VAL A 288 13.52 1.09 -3.31
C VAL A 288 12.79 2.39 -3.60
N PHE A 289 12.89 3.36 -2.69
CA PHE A 289 12.36 4.68 -2.94
C PHE A 289 13.29 5.33 -3.94
N PRO A 290 12.82 5.69 -5.15
CA PRO A 290 13.62 6.49 -6.06
C PRO A 290 13.88 7.81 -5.33
N SER A 291 15.07 7.94 -4.77
CA SER A 291 15.57 9.20 -4.28
C SER A 291 15.71 10.13 -5.48
N LEU A 292 14.93 11.22 -5.44
CA LEU A 292 15.43 12.60 -5.53
C LEU A 292 16.69 12.80 -6.38
#